data_AF-A0A3N5PDX3-F1
#
_entry.id   AF-A0A3N5PDX3-F1
#
_cell.length_a   1.000
_cell.length_b   1.000
_cell.length_c   1.000
_cell.angle_alpha   90.00
_cell.angle_beta   90.00
_cell.angle_gamma   90.00
#
_symmetry.space_group_name_H-M   'P 1'
#
loop_
_entity.id
_entity.type
_entity.pdbx_description
1 polymer ?
#
loop_
_entity_poly.entity_id
_entity_poly.type
_entity_poly.pdbx_seq_one_letter_code
_entity_poly.pdbx_strand_id
1 'polypeptide(L)'
;MLNKKLAILTLVVMIAPLVLVACGPTPEPIVVKETSVVVETVVVEKEGETVVQEATRIVEVEKVVTATPEPEATEPPVADISPEFKNPDTYVVVNGAGEPESLDPAWTYETAGSSVESNLYEGLVFFNRESTE
;
A
#
# COMPACT_ATOMS: atom_id res chain seq x y z
N MET A 1 6.74 -2.78 52.37
CA MET A 1 6.10 -3.90 51.63
C MET A 1 5.00 -3.45 50.66
N LEU A 2 4.28 -2.37 50.96
CA LEU A 2 3.18 -1.86 50.11
C LEU A 2 3.67 -1.34 48.75
N ASN A 3 4.81 -0.65 48.68
CA ASN A 3 5.34 -0.07 47.44
C ASN A 3 5.77 -1.12 46.41
N LYS A 4 6.29 -2.28 46.85
CA LYS A 4 6.70 -3.36 45.94
C LYS A 4 5.48 -4.12 45.37
N LYS A 5 4.42 -4.29 46.18
CA LYS A 5 3.16 -4.88 45.73
C LYS A 5 2.40 -3.93 44.78
N LEU A 6 2.44 -2.62 45.04
CA LEU A 6 1.84 -1.60 44.19
C LEU A 6 2.56 -1.50 42.82
N ALA A 7 3.89 -1.60 42.80
CA ALA A 7 4.68 -1.63 41.56
C ALA A 7 4.40 -2.88 40.71
N ILE A 8 4.19 -4.03 41.34
CA ILE A 8 3.84 -5.27 40.62
C ILE A 8 2.42 -5.18 40.05
N LEU A 9 1.47 -4.62 40.80
CA LEU A 9 0.08 -4.49 40.36
C LEU A 9 -0.07 -3.51 39.17
N THR A 10 0.68 -2.40 39.19
CA THR A 10 0.68 -1.42 38.09
C THR A 10 1.31 -1.99 36.82
N LEU A 11 2.36 -2.81 36.93
CA LEU A 11 2.96 -3.50 35.79
C LEU A 11 1.99 -4.51 35.14
N VAL A 12 1.26 -5.29 35.96
CA VAL A 12 0.33 -6.30 35.46
C VAL A 12 -0.88 -5.67 34.75
N VAL A 13 -1.41 -4.55 35.27
CA VAL A 13 -2.52 -3.83 34.63
C VAL A 13 -2.13 -3.26 33.27
N MET A 14 -0.86 -2.86 33.08
CA MET A 14 -0.38 -2.33 31.81
C MET A 14 -0.16 -3.41 30.75
N ILE A 15 0.21 -4.63 31.16
CA ILE A 15 0.56 -5.73 30.25
C ILE A 15 -0.65 -6.64 29.94
N ALA A 16 -1.62 -6.75 30.85
CA ALA A 16 -2.81 -7.59 30.68
C ALA A 16 -3.62 -7.35 29.38
N PRO A 17 -3.88 -6.09 28.92
CA PRO A 17 -4.68 -5.87 27.72
C PRO A 17 -3.97 -6.33 26.44
N LEU A 18 -2.63 -6.35 26.41
CA LEU A 18 -1.85 -6.80 25.25
C LEU A 18 -1.99 -8.32 25.00
N VAL A 19 -2.25 -9.10 26.06
CA VAL A 19 -2.41 -10.56 25.96
C VAL A 19 -3.84 -10.94 25.55
N LEU A 20 -4.84 -10.13 25.91
CA LEU A 20 -6.26 -10.38 25.59
C LEU A 20 -6.60 -10.14 24.11
N VAL A 21 -5.84 -9.31 23.40
CA VAL A 21 -6.05 -9.04 21.95
C VAL A 21 -5.58 -10.21 21.07
N ALA A 22 -4.75 -11.13 21.59
CA ALA A 22 -4.20 -12.22 20.80
C ALA A 22 -5.18 -13.39 20.53
N CYS A 23 -6.41 -13.36 21.05
CA CYS A 23 -7.40 -14.41 20.83
C CYS A 23 -8.80 -13.81 20.57
N GLY A 24 -8.98 -13.25 19.36
CA GLY A 24 -10.29 -12.82 18.84
C GLY A 24 -11.09 -14.00 18.24
N PRO A 25 -12.42 -13.86 18.08
CA PRO A 25 -13.29 -14.96 17.64
C PRO A 25 -13.00 -15.41 16.21
N THR A 26 -12.77 -16.71 16.05
CA THR A 26 -12.56 -17.38 14.75
C THR A 26 -13.89 -17.46 14.00
N PRO A 27 -14.01 -16.89 12.79
CA PRO A 27 -15.24 -16.98 11.99
C PRO A 27 -15.41 -18.37 11.35
N GLU A 28 -16.66 -18.85 11.31
CA GLU A 28 -17.05 -20.13 10.72
C GLU A 28 -17.07 -20.05 9.18
N PRO A 29 -16.43 -20.98 8.44
CA PRO A 29 -16.37 -20.93 6.98
C PRO A 29 -17.63 -21.46 6.30
N ILE A 30 -18.17 -20.69 5.34
CA ILE A 30 -19.22 -21.09 4.39
C ILE A 30 -18.56 -21.34 3.02
N VAL A 31 -18.79 -22.52 2.45
CA VAL A 31 -18.15 -22.98 1.19
C VAL A 31 -19.03 -22.63 -0.02
N VAL A 32 -18.50 -21.83 -0.95
CA VAL A 32 -19.13 -21.53 -2.25
C VAL A 32 -18.22 -22.07 -3.36
N LYS A 33 -18.77 -22.90 -4.25
CA LYS A 33 -18.05 -23.54 -5.37
C LYS A 33 -18.22 -22.69 -6.62
N GLU A 34 -17.13 -22.16 -7.17
CA GLU A 34 -17.17 -21.43 -8.44
C GLU A 34 -16.09 -21.96 -9.39
N THR A 35 -16.54 -22.44 -10.55
CA THR A 35 -15.76 -23.14 -11.57
C THR A 35 -15.21 -22.13 -12.59
N SER A 36 -13.89 -21.91 -12.62
CA SER A 36 -13.24 -21.08 -13.65
C SER A 36 -12.49 -21.95 -14.65
N VAL A 37 -12.85 -21.84 -15.93
CA VAL A 37 -12.22 -22.53 -17.07
C VAL A 37 -10.95 -21.79 -17.47
N VAL A 38 -9.79 -22.45 -17.38
CA VAL A 38 -8.49 -21.94 -17.84
C VAL A 38 -8.23 -22.44 -19.25
N VAL A 39 -8.03 -21.52 -20.20
CA VAL A 39 -7.58 -21.82 -21.56
C VAL A 39 -6.08 -21.55 -21.61
N GLU A 40 -5.29 -22.62 -21.58
CA GLU A 40 -3.83 -22.56 -21.73
C GLU A 40 -3.46 -23.01 -23.15
N THR A 41 -2.96 -22.08 -23.97
CA THR A 41 -2.44 -22.37 -25.30
C THR A 41 -0.96 -22.71 -25.19
N VAL A 42 -0.64 -24.00 -25.21
CA VAL A 42 0.75 -24.52 -25.27
C VAL A 42 1.22 -24.48 -26.73
N VAL A 43 2.36 -23.82 -26.96
CA VAL A 43 3.04 -23.75 -28.26
C VAL A 43 3.85 -25.02 -28.46
N VAL A 44 3.60 -25.75 -29.55
CA VAL A 44 4.43 -26.89 -29.98
C VAL A 44 4.99 -26.59 -31.36
N GLU A 45 6.31 -26.40 -31.42
CA GLU A 45 7.07 -26.37 -32.68
C GLU A 45 7.42 -27.79 -33.14
N LYS A 46 6.98 -28.18 -34.33
CA LYS A 46 7.79 -29.01 -35.25
C LYS A 46 7.23 -29.03 -36.67
N GLU A 47 8.13 -28.72 -37.61
CA GLU A 47 8.10 -28.95 -39.06
C GLU A 47 6.90 -28.37 -39.84
N GLY A 48 7.01 -27.06 -40.14
CA GLY A 48 6.46 -26.44 -41.35
C GLY A 48 4.97 -26.63 -41.60
N GLU A 49 4.16 -25.84 -40.88
CA GLU A 49 2.70 -25.64 -41.01
C GLU A 49 1.91 -26.13 -39.76
N THR A 50 1.52 -25.17 -38.92
CA THR A 50 0.88 -25.39 -37.62
C THR A 50 -0.64 -25.56 -37.74
N VAL A 51 -1.17 -26.72 -37.33
CA VAL A 51 -2.61 -26.94 -37.11
C VAL A 51 -2.82 -27.31 -35.64
N VAL A 52 -3.54 -26.47 -34.90
CA VAL A 52 -3.79 -26.59 -33.45
C VAL A 52 -5.05 -27.43 -33.21
N GLN A 53 -4.92 -28.50 -32.41
CA GLN A 53 -6.05 -29.24 -31.82
C GLN A 53 -6.27 -28.78 -30.39
N GLU A 54 -7.51 -28.41 -30.06
CA GLU A 54 -7.92 -27.97 -28.73
C GLU A 54 -8.51 -29.14 -27.93
N ALA A 55 -7.94 -29.43 -26.76
CA ALA A 55 -8.48 -30.41 -25.82
C ALA A 55 -8.77 -29.70 -24.49
N THR A 56 -10.05 -29.53 -24.16
CA THR A 56 -10.52 -28.91 -22.92
C THR A 56 -10.62 -29.93 -21.79
N ARG A 57 -9.87 -29.73 -20.70
CA ARG A 57 -10.03 -30.44 -19.42
C ARG A 57 -10.53 -29.48 -18.35
N ILE A 58 -11.65 -29.82 -17.72
CA ILE A 58 -12.29 -29.01 -16.67
C ILE A 58 -11.72 -29.43 -15.31
N VAL A 59 -11.18 -28.49 -14.54
CA VAL A 59 -10.69 -28.70 -13.17
C VAL A 59 -11.46 -27.76 -12.24
N GLU A 60 -12.12 -28.32 -11.22
CA GLU A 60 -12.90 -27.57 -10.23
C GLU A 60 -11.97 -27.14 -9.08
N VAL A 61 -11.83 -25.84 -8.84
CA VAL A 61 -11.05 -25.27 -7.73
C VAL A 61 -12.02 -24.61 -6.76
N GLU A 62 -12.05 -25.06 -5.49
CA GLU A 62 -12.85 -24.43 -4.43
C GLU A 62 -12.15 -23.15 -3.94
N LYS A 63 -12.70 -21.98 -4.29
CA LYS A 63 -12.24 -20.67 -3.81
C LYS A 63 -13.11 -20.23 -2.64
N VAL A 64 -12.56 -20.27 -1.43
CA VAL A 64 -13.21 -19.75 -0.22
C VAL A 64 -13.21 -18.21 -0.27
N VAL A 65 -14.39 -17.60 -0.43
CA VAL A 65 -14.55 -16.13 -0.41
C VAL A 65 -14.96 -15.70 0.99
N THR A 66 -14.01 -15.17 1.74
CA THR A 66 -14.24 -14.52 3.03
C THR A 66 -14.88 -13.14 2.78
N ALA A 67 -16.03 -12.85 3.41
CA ALA A 67 -16.69 -11.56 3.28
C ALA A 67 -15.81 -10.44 3.86
N THR A 68 -15.49 -9.42 3.04
CA THR A 68 -14.79 -8.21 3.48
C THR A 68 -15.74 -7.37 4.34
N PRO A 69 -15.33 -6.93 5.55
CA PRO A 69 -16.16 -6.05 6.37
C PRO A 69 -16.42 -4.71 5.67
N GLU A 70 -17.60 -4.14 5.91
CA GLU A 70 -18.03 -2.85 5.35
C GLU A 70 -17.12 -1.73 5.88
N PRO A 71 -16.62 -0.82 5.02
CA PRO A 71 -15.68 0.21 5.43
C PRO A 71 -16.33 1.20 6.41
N GLU A 72 -15.64 1.47 7.52
CA GLU A 72 -16.09 2.43 8.52
C GLU A 72 -16.25 3.83 7.90
N ALA A 73 -17.29 4.55 8.35
CA ALA A 73 -17.61 5.89 7.88
C ALA A 73 -16.43 6.84 8.17
N THR A 74 -15.85 7.40 7.10
CA THR A 74 -14.74 8.34 7.20
C THR A 74 -15.20 9.67 7.81
N GLU A 75 -14.42 10.19 8.76
CA GLU A 75 -14.67 11.50 9.37
C GLU A 75 -14.73 12.63 8.31
N PRO A 76 -15.52 13.70 8.56
CA PRO A 76 -15.59 14.82 7.63
C PRO A 76 -14.22 15.49 7.46
N PRO A 77 -13.88 15.95 6.25
CA PRO A 77 -12.59 16.59 6.00
C PRO A 77 -12.44 17.84 6.87
N VAL A 78 -11.25 18.00 7.45
CA VAL A 78 -10.89 19.17 8.22
C VAL A 78 -10.97 20.42 7.33
N ALA A 79 -11.49 21.52 7.86
CA ALA A 79 -11.64 22.77 7.13
C ALA A 79 -10.28 23.24 6.55
N ASP A 80 -10.28 23.64 5.27
CA ASP A 80 -9.11 24.13 4.57
C ASP A 80 -8.64 25.47 5.17
N ILE A 81 -7.42 25.49 5.73
CA ILE A 81 -6.84 26.69 6.32
C ILE A 81 -5.93 27.34 5.27
N SER A 82 -6.45 28.37 4.59
CA SER A 82 -5.71 29.16 3.61
C SER A 82 -5.59 30.63 4.07
N PRO A 83 -4.54 30.99 4.83
CA PRO A 83 -4.32 32.37 5.25
C PRO A 83 -3.87 33.24 4.06
N GLU A 84 -4.18 34.54 4.12
CA GLU A 84 -3.79 35.49 3.07
C GLU A 84 -2.28 35.78 3.15
N PHE A 85 -1.52 35.36 2.14
CA PHE A 85 -0.08 35.60 2.05
C PHE A 85 0.20 36.93 1.35
N LYS A 86 1.11 37.75 1.91
CA LYS A 86 1.54 39.03 1.31
C LYS A 86 2.32 38.85 0.01
N ASN A 87 2.87 37.66 -0.20
CA ASN A 87 3.72 37.26 -1.31
C ASN A 87 3.14 35.98 -1.93
N PRO A 88 2.08 36.09 -2.76
CA PRO A 88 1.36 34.94 -3.30
C PRO A 88 2.23 34.03 -4.19
N ASP A 89 3.28 34.59 -4.80
CA ASP A 89 4.19 33.86 -5.71
C ASP A 89 5.37 33.21 -4.98
N THR A 90 5.38 33.21 -3.65
CA THR A 90 6.43 32.59 -2.86
C THR A 90 5.85 31.49 -2.00
N TYR A 91 6.34 30.28 -2.17
CA TYR A 91 6.04 29.19 -1.25
C TYR A 91 7.21 29.01 -0.28
N VAL A 92 6.90 28.72 0.98
CA VAL A 92 7.88 28.33 1.98
C VAL A 92 7.56 26.90 2.38
N VAL A 93 8.53 26.02 2.21
CA VAL A 93 8.41 24.61 2.60
C VAL A 93 9.40 24.31 3.72
N VAL A 94 8.97 23.52 4.69
CA VAL A 94 9.87 22.95 5.69
C VAL A 94 10.46 21.68 5.09
N ASN A 95 11.78 21.66 4.89
CA ASN A 95 12.46 20.51 4.31
C ASN A 95 12.54 19.38 5.34
N GLY A 96 11.58 18.46 5.29
CA GLY A 96 11.46 17.37 6.26
C GLY A 96 12.56 16.30 6.15
N ALA A 97 13.17 16.17 4.97
CA ALA A 97 14.23 15.19 4.71
C ALA A 97 15.65 15.70 4.99
N GLY A 98 15.80 16.90 5.59
CA GLY A 98 17.10 17.52 5.84
C GLY A 98 17.59 18.38 4.68
N GLU A 99 18.88 18.68 4.68
CA GLU A 99 19.54 19.40 3.59
C GLU A 99 20.01 18.43 2.49
N PRO A 100 19.98 18.84 1.21
CA PRO A 100 20.46 17.99 0.13
C PRO A 100 21.99 17.79 0.23
N GLU A 101 22.44 16.56 0.03
CA GLU A 101 23.88 16.24 0.06
C GLU A 101 24.59 16.60 -1.25
N SER A 102 23.86 16.53 -2.36
CA SER A 102 24.34 16.84 -3.72
C SER A 102 23.19 17.37 -4.58
N LEU A 103 23.53 18.10 -5.65
CA LEU A 103 22.63 18.48 -6.74
C LEU A 103 23.14 17.97 -8.10
N ASP A 104 24.09 17.03 -8.08
CA ASP A 104 24.49 16.28 -9.27
C ASP A 104 23.53 15.10 -9.45
N PRO A 105 22.68 15.08 -10.51
CA PRO A 105 21.71 14.01 -10.72
C PRO A 105 22.34 12.62 -10.85
N ALA A 106 23.64 12.51 -11.17
CA ALA A 106 24.35 11.24 -11.23
C ALA A 106 24.82 10.74 -9.85
N TRP A 107 24.76 11.58 -8.82
CA TRP A 107 25.27 11.30 -7.46
C TRP A 107 24.18 11.35 -6.38
N THR A 108 23.06 12.01 -6.62
CA THR A 108 21.98 12.17 -5.65
C THR A 108 21.23 10.85 -5.42
N TYR A 109 21.24 10.36 -4.16
CA TYR A 109 20.58 9.12 -3.73
C TYR A 109 19.59 9.33 -2.57
N GLU A 110 19.22 10.57 -2.30
CA GLU A 110 18.37 10.97 -1.19
C GLU A 110 17.18 11.84 -1.66
N THR A 111 16.14 11.92 -0.83
CA THR A 111 14.85 12.54 -1.19
C THR A 111 14.86 14.07 -1.15
N ALA A 112 15.60 14.69 -0.23
CA ALA A 112 15.75 16.14 -0.15
C ALA A 112 16.37 16.71 -1.45
N GLY A 113 17.46 16.13 -1.95
CA GLY A 113 18.11 16.47 -3.21
C GLY A 113 17.22 16.17 -4.40
N SER A 114 16.63 14.97 -4.46
CA SER A 114 15.73 14.60 -5.57
C SER A 114 14.53 15.56 -5.69
N SER A 115 13.99 16.04 -4.57
CA SER A 115 12.87 16.99 -4.56
C SER A 115 13.27 18.38 -5.04
N VAL A 116 14.49 18.83 -4.75
CA VAL A 116 15.05 20.08 -5.28
C VAL A 116 15.42 19.92 -6.76
N GLU A 117 16.06 18.81 -7.14
CA GLU A 117 16.45 18.50 -8.52
C GLU A 117 15.25 18.43 -9.45
N SER A 118 14.10 17.93 -8.99
CA SER A 118 12.85 17.91 -9.77
C SER A 118 12.33 19.31 -10.14
N ASN A 119 12.81 20.37 -9.49
CA ASN A 119 12.51 21.76 -9.83
C ASN A 119 13.61 22.42 -10.68
N LEU A 120 14.75 21.75 -10.89
CA LEU A 120 15.94 22.30 -11.56
C LEU A 120 16.25 21.61 -12.88
N TYR A 121 16.06 20.29 -12.93
CA TYR A 121 16.34 19.42 -14.07
C TYR A 121 15.06 18.75 -14.55
N GLU A 122 14.93 18.60 -15.88
CA GLU A 122 13.78 17.94 -16.51
C GLU A 122 14.26 16.69 -17.26
N GLY A 123 13.58 15.56 -17.01
CA GLY A 123 13.81 14.31 -17.71
C GLY A 123 12.98 14.19 -18.99
N LEU A 124 13.17 13.11 -19.76
CA LEU A 124 12.36 12.83 -20.96
C LEU A 124 10.90 12.47 -20.63
N VAL A 125 10.65 12.02 -19.40
CA VAL A 125 9.33 11.60 -18.89
C VAL A 125 9.13 12.26 -17.53
N PHE A 126 7.93 12.78 -17.27
CA PHE A 126 7.58 13.42 -16.01
C PHE A 126 6.13 13.13 -15.63
N PHE A 127 5.81 13.32 -14.34
CA PHE A 127 4.45 13.12 -13.84
C PHE A 127 3.50 14.18 -14.41
N ASN A 128 2.38 13.73 -14.99
CA ASN A 128 1.32 14.62 -15.37
C ASN A 128 0.42 14.89 -14.15
N ARG A 129 0.40 16.12 -13.66
CA ARG A 129 -0.48 16.52 -12.56
C ARG A 129 -1.96 16.27 -12.88
N GLU A 130 -2.36 16.34 -14.14
CA GLU A 130 -3.76 16.24 -14.57
C GLU A 130 -4.22 14.79 -14.87
N SER A 131 -3.31 13.81 -14.86
CA SER A 131 -3.63 12.42 -15.21
C SER A 131 -2.93 11.43 -14.27
N THR A 132 -3.70 10.51 -13.70
CA THR A 132 -3.21 9.41 -12.87
C THR A 132 -3.38 8.03 -13.52
N GLU A 133 -3.82 8.00 -14.79
CA GLU A 133 -3.90 6.79 -15.62
C GLU A 133 -2.55 6.40 -16.24
#